data_AF-A0A6M7V4L7-F1
#
_entry.id   AF-A0A6M7V4L7-F1
#
_cell.length_a   1.000
_cell.length_b   1.000
_cell.length_c   1.000
_cell.angle_alpha   90.00
_cell.angle_beta   90.00
_cell.angle_gamma   90.00
#
_symmetry.space_group_name_H-M   'P 1'
#
loop_
_entity.id
_entity.type
_entity.pdbx_description
1 polymer ?
#
loop_
_entity_poly.entity_id
_entity_poly.type
_entity_poly.pdbx_seq_one_letter_code
_entity_poly.pdbx_strand_id
1 'polypeptide(L)'
;MTMATQRPKEDIWFAVRWRWLWAVRREGNIAMAKYAGATVVSAFAGVLLAAFVNLYVGIAVFAIGFGLSFWWFKALQRSHTDYSITYDDYFREKNNA
;
A
#
# COMPACT_ATOMS: atom_id res chain seq x y z
N MET A 1 12.23 7.79 -29.45
CA MET A 1 10.96 7.96 -28.70
C MET A 1 10.54 6.59 -28.20
N THR A 2 10.90 6.25 -26.96
CA THR A 2 10.41 5.02 -26.31
C THR A 2 8.96 5.23 -25.93
N MET A 3 8.04 4.52 -26.59
CA MET A 3 6.66 4.42 -26.15
C MET A 3 6.68 3.88 -24.72
N ALA A 4 6.48 4.76 -23.74
CA ALA A 4 6.22 4.35 -22.37
C ALA A 4 4.94 3.51 -22.44
N THR A 5 5.08 2.22 -22.21
CA THR A 5 3.96 1.28 -22.06
C THR A 5 3.17 1.72 -20.84
N GLN A 6 2.24 2.67 -21.05
CA GLN A 6 1.23 3.02 -20.06
C GLN A 6 0.49 1.72 -19.76
N ARG A 7 0.49 1.31 -18.48
CA ARG A 7 -0.28 0.14 -18.09
C ARG A 7 -1.76 0.38 -18.38
N PRO A 8 -2.51 -0.66 -18.80
CA PRO A 8 -3.94 -0.53 -18.96
C PRO A 8 -4.54 0.05 -17.66
N LYS A 9 -5.42 1.04 -17.79
CA LYS A 9 -5.99 1.87 -16.71
C LYS A 9 -6.63 1.03 -15.59
N GLU A 10 -7.02 -0.19 -15.92
CA GLU A 10 -7.64 -1.19 -15.05
C GLU A 10 -6.67 -1.75 -14.00
N ASP A 11 -5.37 -1.73 -14.29
CA ASP A 11 -4.30 -2.24 -13.43
C ASP A 11 -3.71 -1.18 -12.49
N ILE A 12 -4.08 0.10 -12.68
CA ILE A 12 -3.59 1.23 -11.87
C ILE A 12 -4.49 1.43 -10.66
N TRP A 13 -3.98 1.07 -9.48
CA TRP A 13 -4.70 1.24 -8.21
C TRP A 13 -4.25 2.48 -7.46
N PHE A 14 -3.02 2.95 -7.74
CA PHE A 14 -2.40 4.10 -7.08
C PHE A 14 -1.79 5.06 -8.11
N ALA A 15 -1.87 6.36 -7.84
CA ALA A 15 -1.20 7.41 -8.64
C ALA A 15 -0.46 8.39 -7.75
N VAL A 16 0.55 9.05 -8.32
CA VAL A 16 1.37 10.01 -7.60
C VAL A 16 0.71 11.39 -7.61
N ARG A 17 0.56 11.99 -6.43
CA ARG A 17 0.17 13.39 -6.22
C ARG A 17 1.19 14.06 -5.33
N TRP A 18 1.89 15.09 -5.83
CA TRP A 18 2.79 15.93 -5.03
C TRP A 18 3.85 15.16 -4.19
N ARG A 19 4.36 14.02 -4.71
CA ARG A 19 5.30 13.06 -4.07
C ARG A 19 4.68 11.95 -3.21
N TRP A 20 3.36 11.92 -3.06
CA TRP A 20 2.64 10.88 -2.31
C TRP A 20 1.83 9.98 -3.22
N LEU A 21 1.78 8.68 -2.90
CA LEU A 21 0.92 7.72 -3.59
C LEU A 21 -0.48 7.76 -2.99
N TRP A 22 -1.47 8.02 -3.82
CA TRP A 22 -2.88 8.02 -3.45
C TRP A 22 -3.60 6.87 -4.13
N ALA A 23 -4.49 6.21 -3.39
CA ALA A 23 -5.40 5.22 -3.97
C ALA A 23 -6.40 5.94 -4.87
N VAL A 24 -6.46 5.54 -6.14
CA VAL A 24 -7.32 6.16 -7.15
C VAL A 24 -8.52 5.27 -7.48
N ARG A 25 -8.40 3.97 -7.17
CA ARG A 25 -9.41 2.94 -7.40
C ARG A 25 -9.85 2.28 -6.10
N ARG A 26 -11.01 1.62 -6.13
CA ARG A 26 -11.59 0.94 -4.95
C ARG A 26 -10.68 -0.18 -4.45
N GLU A 27 -9.99 -0.86 -5.35
CA GLU A 27 -9.03 -1.93 -5.08
C GLU A 27 -7.81 -1.42 -4.31
N GLY A 28 -7.26 -0.26 -4.69
CA GLY A 28 -6.19 0.40 -3.95
C GLY A 28 -6.61 0.74 -2.51
N ASN A 29 -7.87 1.16 -2.34
CA ASN A 29 -8.42 1.46 -1.02
C ASN A 29 -8.66 0.18 -0.18
N ILE A 30 -9.12 -0.90 -0.81
CA ILE A 30 -9.25 -2.22 -0.16
C ILE A 30 -7.87 -2.76 0.26
N ALA A 31 -6.86 -2.62 -0.58
CA ALA A 31 -5.49 -3.04 -0.26
C ALA A 31 -4.92 -2.22 0.93
N MET A 32 -5.18 -0.91 0.95
CA MET A 32 -4.78 -0.04 2.06
C MET A 32 -5.49 -0.41 3.36
N ALA A 33 -6.80 -0.72 3.30
CA ALA A 33 -7.57 -1.19 4.45
C ALA A 33 -7.08 -2.55 4.97
N LYS A 34 -6.75 -3.49 4.08
CA LYS A 34 -6.16 -4.79 4.46
C LYS A 34 -4.81 -4.61 5.16
N TYR A 35 -3.96 -3.72 4.64
CA TYR A 35 -2.67 -3.40 5.28
C TYR A 35 -2.85 -2.73 6.65
N ALA A 36 -3.79 -1.79 6.78
CA ALA A 36 -4.11 -1.18 8.07
C ALA A 36 -4.62 -2.23 9.08
N GLY A 37 -5.50 -3.13 8.66
CA GLY A 37 -5.97 -4.26 9.47
C GLY A 37 -4.82 -5.16 9.93
N ALA A 38 -3.94 -5.58 9.01
CA ALA A 38 -2.78 -6.41 9.34
C ALA A 38 -1.82 -5.72 10.32
N THR A 39 -1.65 -4.40 10.19
CA THR A 39 -0.84 -3.58 11.08
C THR A 39 -1.43 -3.54 12.48
N VAL A 40 -2.75 -3.30 12.60
CA VAL A 40 -3.46 -3.28 13.88
C VAL A 40 -3.37 -4.64 14.56
N VAL A 41 -3.64 -5.73 13.84
CA VAL A 41 -3.54 -7.11 14.39
C VAL A 41 -2.12 -7.41 14.86
N SER A 42 -1.11 -7.04 14.08
CA SER A 42 0.30 -7.23 14.45
C SER A 42 0.67 -6.42 15.71
N ALA A 43 0.18 -5.18 15.83
CA ALA A 43 0.37 -4.35 17.01
C ALA A 43 -0.28 -4.97 18.25
N PHE A 44 -1.53 -5.42 18.15
CA PHE A 44 -2.22 -6.09 19.25
C PHE A 44 -1.50 -7.38 19.68
N ALA A 45 -1.07 -8.21 18.72
CA ALA A 45 -0.31 -9.42 19.02
C ALA A 45 1.01 -9.11 19.74
N GLY A 46 1.74 -8.10 19.27
CA GLY A 46 2.99 -7.64 19.90
C GLY A 46 2.78 -7.12 21.32
N VAL A 47 1.74 -6.29 21.53
CA VAL A 47 1.41 -5.73 22.86
C VAL A 47 1.01 -6.83 23.84
N LEU A 48 0.17 -7.78 23.42
CA LEU A 48 -0.22 -8.91 24.25
C LEU A 48 0.99 -9.77 24.64
N LEU A 49 1.86 -10.12 23.68
CA LEU A 49 3.06 -10.89 23.97
C LEU A 49 4.05 -10.14 24.87
N ALA A 50 4.18 -8.81 24.70
CA ALA A 50 5.00 -7.99 25.57
C ALA A 50 4.46 -7.94 27.01
N ALA A 51 3.13 -7.92 27.17
CA ALA A 51 2.46 -7.86 28.46
C ALA A 51 2.46 -9.21 29.20
N PHE A 52 2.31 -10.33 28.48
CA PHE A 52 2.08 -11.65 29.09
C PHE A 52 3.27 -12.61 29.03
N VAL A 53 4.23 -12.39 28.12
CA VAL A 53 5.34 -13.32 27.90
C VAL A 53 6.68 -12.64 28.15
N ASN A 54 7.08 -11.74 27.26
CA ASN A 54 8.35 -11.04 27.33
C ASN A 54 8.35 -9.86 26.36
N LEU A 55 8.82 -8.70 26.83
CA LEU A 55 8.91 -7.48 26.02
C LEU A 55 9.66 -7.71 24.69
N TYR A 56 10.80 -8.40 24.71
CA TYR A 56 11.61 -8.64 23.51
C TYR A 56 10.92 -9.57 22.51
N VAL A 57 10.17 -10.57 23.01
CA VAL A 57 9.39 -11.48 22.16
C VAL A 57 8.23 -10.72 21.50
N GLY A 58 7.53 -9.87 22.25
CA GLY A 58 6.47 -9.01 21.72
C GLY A 58 6.97 -8.04 20.64
N ILE A 59 8.11 -7.39 20.88
CA ILE A 59 8.76 -6.50 19.90
C ILE A 59 9.17 -7.28 18.64
N ALA A 60 9.77 -8.48 18.79
CA ALA A 60 10.20 -9.29 17.65
C ALA A 60 9.02 -9.72 16.78
N VAL A 61 7.94 -10.22 17.38
CA VAL A 61 6.74 -10.63 16.64
C VAL A 61 6.07 -9.44 15.95
N PHE A 62 5.98 -8.29 16.63
CA PHE A 62 5.49 -7.06 16.02
C PHE A 62 6.34 -6.66 14.81
N ALA A 63 7.66 -6.59 14.98
CA ALA A 63 8.58 -6.15 13.93
C ALA A 63 8.52 -7.07 12.70
N ILE A 64 8.46 -8.39 12.91
CA ILE A 64 8.37 -9.37 11.81
C ILE A 64 7.02 -9.28 11.11
N GLY A 65 5.91 -9.27 11.85
CA GLY A 65 4.56 -9.21 11.27
C GLY A 65 4.31 -7.89 10.53
N PHE A 66 4.74 -6.77 11.13
CA PHE A 66 4.67 -5.46 10.50
C PHE A 66 5.59 -5.37 9.28
N GLY A 67 6.83 -5.85 9.39
CA GLY A 67 7.82 -5.80 8.32
C GLY A 67 7.38 -6.58 7.08
N LEU A 68 6.87 -7.80 7.24
CA LEU A 68 6.32 -8.61 6.15
C LEU A 68 5.10 -7.94 5.51
N SER A 69 4.17 -7.44 6.32
CA SER A 69 2.97 -6.75 5.84
C SER A 69 3.33 -5.49 5.05
N PHE A 70 4.31 -4.71 5.55
CA PHE A 70 4.78 -3.49 4.88
C PHE A 70 5.50 -3.80 3.58
N TRP A 71 6.37 -4.82 3.56
CA TRP A 71 7.08 -5.23 2.36
C TRP A 71 6.11 -5.67 1.26
N TRP A 72 5.11 -6.48 1.62
CA TRP A 72 4.10 -6.95 0.67
C TRP A 72 3.23 -5.80 0.16
N PHE A 73 2.82 -4.88 1.03
CA PHE A 73 2.07 -3.69 0.64
C PHE A 73 2.88 -2.78 -0.31
N LYS A 74 4.18 -2.60 -0.07
CA LYS A 74 5.06 -1.82 -0.95
C LYS A 74 5.26 -2.49 -2.31
N ALA A 75 5.40 -3.82 -2.35
CA ALA A 75 5.48 -4.58 -3.59
C ALA A 75 4.17 -4.44 -4.40
N LEU A 76 3.03 -4.56 -3.73
CA LEU A 76 1.71 -4.40 -4.34
C LEU A 76 1.48 -2.97 -4.84
N GLN A 77 1.86 -1.95 -4.07
CA GLN A 77 1.84 -0.56 -4.52
C GLN A 77 2.67 -0.37 -5.79
N ARG A 78 3.93 -0.83 -5.81
CA ARG A 78 4.79 -0.73 -7.02
C ARG A 78 4.20 -1.47 -8.21
N SER A 79 3.60 -2.65 -7.98
CA SER A 79 3.00 -3.45 -9.04
C SER A 79 1.69 -2.87 -9.58
N HIS A 80 1.07 -1.91 -8.90
CA HIS A 80 -0.18 -1.28 -9.33
C HIS A 80 -0.11 0.26 -9.34
N THR A 81 1.11 0.81 -9.39
CA THR A 81 1.35 2.23 -9.63
C THR A 81 2.01 2.37 -10.98
N ASP A 82 1.44 3.20 -11.85
CA ASP A 82 2.16 3.73 -12.99
C ASP A 82 2.80 5.07 -12.57
N TYR A 83 4.13 5.10 -12.48
CA TYR A 83 4.86 6.31 -12.08
C TYR A 83 4.95 7.36 -13.20
N SER A 84 4.51 7.03 -14.41
CA SER A 84 4.47 7.95 -15.55
C SER A 84 3.23 8.87 -15.56
N ILE A 85 2.20 8.54 -14.77
CA ILE A 85 0.92 9.25 -14.74
C ILE A 85 0.74 9.93 -13.38
N THR A 86 0.42 11.23 -13.39
CA THR A 86 0.06 11.95 -12.15
C THR A 86 -1.42 11.79 -11.82
N TYR A 87 -1.78 11.97 -10.54
CA TYR A 87 -3.16 11.91 -10.08
C TYR A 87 -4.08 12.85 -10.86
N ASP A 88 -3.61 14.07 -11.17
CA ASP A 88 -4.40 15.07 -11.87
C ASP A 88 -4.65 14.66 -13.34
N ASP A 89 -3.66 14.05 -13.99
CA ASP A 89 -3.80 13.51 -15.36
C ASP A 89 -4.80 12.35 -15.41
N TYR A 90 -4.74 11.43 -14.44
CA TYR A 90 -5.68 10.31 -14.36
C TYR A 90 -7.14 10.80 -14.27
N PHE A 91 -7.41 11.82 -13.44
CA PHE A 91 -8.76 12.37 -13.29
C PHE A 91 -9.20 13.21 -14.48
N ARG A 92 -8.28 13.97 -15.09
CA ARG A 92 -8.56 14.72 -16.32
C ARG A 92 -8.95 13.80 -17.47
N GLU A 93 -8.24 12.70 -17.63
CA GLU A 93 -8.54 11.69 -18.66
C GLU A 93 -9.77 10.84 -18.32
N LYS A 94 -10.10 10.67 -17.03
CA LYS A 94 -11.36 10.02 -16.61
C LYS A 94 -12.59 10.91 -16.87
N ASN A 95 -12.48 12.22 -16.73
CA ASN A 95 -13.62 13.14 -16.91
C ASN A 95 -13.85 13.55 -18.36
N ASN A 96 -12.86 13.40 -19.24
CA ASN A 96 -12.95 13.71 -20.67
C ASN A 96 -13.32 12.49 -21.55
N ALA A 97 -13.51 11.32 -20.96
CA ALA A 97 -13.94 10.08 -21.62
C ALA A 97 -15.37 9.72 -21.19
#